data_AF-A0A379APY4-F1
#
_entry.id   AF-A0A379APY4-F1
#
_cell.length_a   1.000
_cell.length_b   1.000
_cell.length_c   1.000
_cell.angle_alpha   90.00
_cell.angle_beta   90.00
_cell.angle_gamma   90.00
#
_symmetry.space_group_name_H-M   'P 1'
#
loop_
_entity.id
_entity.type
_entity.pdbx_description
1 polymer ?
#
loop_
_entity_poly.entity_id
_entity_poly.type
_entity_poly.pdbx_seq_one_letter_code
_entity_poly.pdbx_strand_id
1 'polypeptide(L)'
;MTSEDLQHLQNQYNQLVDLIDVFQKDIAKWQQAAHLAKTLQTFYSSQQWLALHEKMADFPIETNNHYHVLSEDGIYDTFTELSQLANKMKVILEDLNHF
;
A
#
# COMPACT_ATOMS: atom_id res chain seq x y z
N MET A 1 30.93 29.99 1.21
CA MET A 1 30.52 28.78 1.93
C MET A 1 31.24 28.78 3.26
N THR A 2 30.49 28.92 4.35
CA THR A 2 30.96 29.00 5.73
C THR A 2 30.87 27.62 6.40
N SER A 3 31.43 27.48 7.61
CA SER A 3 31.24 26.26 8.41
C SER A 3 29.77 26.03 8.78
N GLU A 4 28.98 27.10 8.93
CA GLU A 4 27.53 26.99 9.18
C GLU A 4 26.78 26.46 7.96
N ASP A 5 27.15 26.94 6.76
CA ASP A 5 26.60 26.43 5.49
C ASP A 5 26.88 24.92 5.32
N LEU A 6 28.11 24.49 5.67
CA LEU A 6 28.50 23.08 5.61
C LEU A 6 27.76 22.23 6.65
N GLN A 7 27.57 22.75 7.86
CA GLN A 7 26.81 22.04 8.90
C GLN A 7 25.34 21.86 8.50
N HIS A 8 24.75 22.85 7.84
CA HIS A 8 23.39 22.73 7.30
C HIS A 8 23.29 21.60 6.27
N LEU A 9 24.23 21.54 5.32
CA LEU A 9 24.28 20.46 4.33
C LEU A 9 24.49 19.08 4.99
N GLN A 10 25.38 19.00 5.99
CA GLN A 10 25.62 17.75 6.74
C GLN A 10 24.35 17.27 7.45
N ASN A 11 23.56 18.19 8.02
CA ASN A 11 22.30 17.85 8.67
C ASN A 11 21.28 17.30 7.67
N GLN A 12 21.17 17.89 6.47
CA GLN A 12 20.30 17.39 5.40
C GLN A 12 20.74 16.01 4.91
N TYR A 13 22.05 15.80 4.76
CA TYR A 13 22.61 14.49 4.43
C TYR A 13 22.24 13.43 5.48
N ASN A 14 22.41 13.75 6.77
CA ASN A 14 22.08 12.83 7.86
C ASN A 14 20.58 12.45 7.82
N GLN A 15 19.70 13.43 7.61
CA GLN A 15 18.25 13.18 7.48
C GLN A 15 17.93 12.27 6.29
N LEU A 16 18.62 12.45 5.15
CA LEU A 16 18.42 11.60 3.98
C LEU A 16 18.86 10.15 4.25
N VAL A 17 19.99 9.96 4.93
CA VAL A 17 20.48 8.62 5.34
C VAL A 17 19.45 7.93 6.24
N ASP A 18 18.93 8.62 7.25
CA ASP A 18 17.93 8.06 8.16
C ASP A 18 16.63 7.67 7.42
N LEU A 19 16.22 8.44 6.40
CA LEU A 19 15.04 8.14 5.60
C LEU A 19 15.22 6.89 4.73
N ILE A 20 16.42 6.62 4.21
CA ILE A 20 16.69 5.43 3.38
C ILE A 20 16.38 4.13 4.17
N ASP A 21 16.77 4.08 5.44
CA ASP A 21 16.50 2.92 6.30
C ASP A 21 15.00 2.71 6.57
N VAL A 22 14.24 3.81 6.67
CA VAL A 22 12.78 3.76 6.80
C VAL A 22 12.16 3.24 5.51
N PHE A 23 12.58 3.75 4.36
CA PHE A 23 12.06 3.34 3.06
C PHE A 23 12.28 1.86 2.77
N GLN A 24 13.42 1.28 3.17
CA GLN A 24 13.66 -0.16 3.05
C GLN A 24 12.61 -0.99 3.78
N LYS A 25 12.21 -0.57 5.00
CA LYS A 25 11.16 -1.25 5.76
C LYS A 25 9.78 -1.09 5.11
N ASP A 26 9.50 0.09 4.56
CA ASP A 26 8.24 0.34 3.89
C ASP A 26 8.12 -0.44 2.57
N ILE A 27 9.21 -0.63 1.82
CA ILE A 27 9.24 -1.51 0.63
C ILE A 27 8.74 -2.92 0.97
N ALA A 28 9.17 -3.50 2.10
CA ALA A 28 8.71 -4.81 2.52
C ALA A 28 7.19 -4.85 2.78
N LYS A 29 6.61 -3.78 3.36
CA LYS A 29 5.16 -3.66 3.56
C LYS A 29 4.42 -3.55 2.22
N TRP A 30 4.95 -2.77 1.27
CA TRP A 30 4.37 -2.65 -0.06
C TRP A 30 4.39 -3.99 -0.82
N GLN A 31 5.45 -4.78 -0.69
CA GLN A 31 5.53 -6.13 -1.23
C GLN A 31 4.47 -7.06 -0.62
N GLN A 32 4.31 -7.01 0.71
CA GLN A 32 3.27 -7.77 1.40
C GLN A 32 1.87 -7.37 0.93
N ALA A 33 1.59 -6.07 0.84
CA ALA A 33 0.31 -5.54 0.35
C ALA A 33 0.02 -6.02 -1.07
N ALA A 34 1.02 -5.99 -1.97
CA ALA A 34 0.88 -6.49 -3.34
C ALA A 34 0.55 -8.00 -3.39
N HIS A 35 1.18 -8.81 -2.52
CA HIS A 35 0.89 -10.24 -2.43
C HIS A 35 -0.55 -10.51 -1.96
N LEU A 36 -0.99 -9.81 -0.92
CA LEU A 36 -2.35 -9.91 -0.38
C LEU A 36 -3.38 -9.47 -1.43
N ALA A 37 -3.15 -8.32 -2.07
CA ALA A 37 -4.02 -7.79 -3.11
C ALA A 37 -4.19 -8.76 -4.28
N LYS A 38 -3.11 -9.43 -4.72
CA LYS A 38 -3.20 -10.45 -5.78
C LYS A 38 -4.09 -11.61 -5.40
N THR A 39 -4.00 -12.09 -4.17
CA THR A 39 -4.84 -13.18 -3.65
C THR A 39 -6.30 -12.76 -3.63
N LEU A 40 -6.59 -11.59 -3.05
CA LEU A 40 -7.95 -11.05 -2.96
C LEU A 40 -8.53 -10.74 -4.35
N GLN A 41 -7.74 -10.24 -5.29
CA GLN A 41 -8.18 -9.95 -6.65
C GLN A 41 -8.56 -11.23 -7.38
N THR A 42 -7.73 -12.26 -7.26
CA THR A 42 -8.01 -13.58 -7.84
C THR A 42 -9.34 -14.14 -7.33
N PHE A 43 -9.60 -13.99 -6.02
CA PHE A 43 -10.86 -14.42 -5.42
C PHE A 43 -12.04 -13.56 -5.90
N TYR A 44 -11.95 -12.23 -5.79
CA TYR A 44 -13.02 -11.29 -6.14
C TYR A 44 -13.45 -11.40 -7.61
N SER A 45 -12.50 -11.68 -8.52
CA SER A 45 -12.79 -11.88 -9.95
C SER A 45 -13.30 -13.30 -10.29
N SER A 46 -13.45 -14.19 -9.32
CA SER A 46 -13.86 -15.58 -9.55
C SER A 46 -15.38 -15.76 -9.53
N GLN A 47 -15.86 -16.76 -10.28
CA GLN A 47 -17.26 -17.21 -10.19
C GLN A 47 -17.62 -17.73 -8.80
N GLN A 48 -16.63 -18.20 -8.04
CA GLN A 48 -16.82 -18.65 -6.66
C GLN A 48 -17.21 -17.49 -5.75
N TRP A 49 -16.57 -16.32 -5.89
CA TRP A 49 -16.95 -15.14 -5.12
C TRP A 49 -18.39 -14.74 -5.41
N LEU A 50 -18.80 -14.72 -6.70
CA LEU A 50 -20.18 -14.38 -7.08
C LEU A 50 -21.21 -15.33 -6.44
N ALA A 51 -20.96 -16.63 -6.49
CA ALA A 51 -21.85 -17.63 -5.90
C ALA A 51 -21.93 -17.55 -4.35
N LEU A 52 -20.83 -17.13 -3.70
CA LEU A 52 -20.79 -16.95 -2.25
C LEU A 52 -21.42 -15.62 -1.83
N HIS A 53 -21.24 -14.56 -2.62
CA HIS A 53 -21.82 -13.24 -2.39
C HIS A 53 -23.34 -13.31 -2.21
N GLU A 54 -24.04 -14.02 -3.10
CA GLU A 54 -25.51 -14.22 -3.02
C GLU A 54 -25.97 -14.89 -1.72
N LYS A 55 -25.06 -15.59 -1.04
CA LYS A 55 -25.30 -16.34 0.20
C LYS A 55 -24.49 -15.79 1.37
N MET A 56 -24.04 -14.54 1.29
CA MET A 56 -23.14 -13.94 2.28
C MET A 56 -23.66 -14.08 3.72
N ALA A 57 -24.98 -13.98 3.92
CA ALA A 57 -25.61 -14.12 5.23
C ALA A 57 -25.42 -15.51 5.87
N ASP A 58 -25.14 -16.54 5.07
CA ASP A 58 -24.91 -17.91 5.54
C ASP A 58 -23.48 -18.11 6.09
N PHE A 59 -22.60 -17.13 5.92
CA PHE A 59 -21.18 -17.18 6.31
C PHE A 59 -20.82 -16.07 7.30
N PRO A 60 -21.26 -16.15 8.57
CA PRO A 60 -20.86 -15.19 9.58
C PRO A 60 -19.37 -15.38 9.90
N ILE A 61 -18.53 -14.46 9.42
CA ILE A 61 -17.10 -14.39 9.74
C ILE A 61 -16.80 -13.10 10.52
N GLU A 62 -15.74 -13.12 11.32
CA GLU A 62 -15.24 -11.94 12.00
C GLU A 62 -14.57 -10.99 11.01
N THR A 63 -15.06 -9.74 10.93
CA THR A 63 -14.53 -8.75 9.99
C THR A 63 -13.60 -7.72 10.63
N ASN A 64 -13.48 -7.70 11.97
CA ASN A 64 -12.64 -6.77 12.71
C ASN A 64 -12.89 -5.29 12.32
N ASN A 65 -14.16 -4.88 12.26
CA ASN A 65 -14.61 -3.54 11.81
C ASN A 65 -14.32 -3.20 10.35
N HIS A 66 -13.91 -4.17 9.52
CA HIS A 66 -13.84 -4.02 8.07
C HIS A 66 -15.12 -4.53 7.39
N TYR A 67 -15.25 -4.24 6.10
CA TYR A 67 -16.25 -4.88 5.25
C TYR A 67 -15.99 -6.37 5.13
N HIS A 68 -17.07 -7.13 4.93
CA HIS A 68 -16.99 -8.54 4.63
C HIS A 68 -16.33 -8.77 3.27
N VAL A 69 -15.50 -9.80 3.13
CA VAL A 69 -14.80 -10.10 1.86
C VAL A 69 -15.76 -10.43 0.70
N LEU A 70 -16.98 -10.83 1.03
CA LEU A 70 -18.08 -11.07 0.08
C LEU A 70 -18.93 -9.83 -0.20
N SER A 71 -18.68 -8.65 0.41
CA SER A 71 -19.42 -7.45 0.01
C SER A 71 -18.94 -6.93 -1.34
N GLU A 72 -19.82 -6.28 -2.10
CA GLU A 72 -19.45 -5.67 -3.39
C GLU A 72 -18.30 -4.66 -3.21
N ASP A 73 -18.42 -3.80 -2.20
CA ASP A 73 -17.51 -2.66 -1.99
C ASP A 73 -16.23 -3.02 -1.24
N GLY A 74 -16.19 -4.11 -0.47
CA GLY A 74 -15.11 -4.34 0.50
C GLY A 74 -13.72 -4.47 -0.14
N ILE A 75 -13.59 -5.36 -1.13
CA ILE A 75 -12.34 -5.52 -1.89
C ILE A 75 -12.13 -4.36 -2.85
N TYR A 76 -13.21 -3.88 -3.47
CA TYR A 76 -13.14 -2.81 -4.49
C TYR A 76 -12.61 -1.50 -3.91
N ASP A 77 -13.14 -1.05 -2.77
CA ASP A 77 -12.71 0.18 -2.10
C ASP A 77 -11.26 0.07 -1.65
N THR A 78 -10.91 -1.07 -1.03
CA THR A 78 -9.52 -1.35 -0.59
C THR A 78 -8.54 -1.26 -1.76
N PHE A 79 -8.89 -1.78 -2.93
CA PHE A 79 -8.03 -1.72 -4.11
C PHE A 79 -7.97 -0.33 -4.73
N THR A 80 -9.07 0.42 -4.68
CA THR A 80 -9.10 1.81 -5.12
C THR A 80 -8.15 2.65 -4.28
N GLU A 81 -8.20 2.54 -2.95
CA GLU A 81 -7.29 3.22 -2.04
C GLU A 81 -5.83 2.82 -2.27
N LEU A 82 -5.55 1.51 -2.38
CA LEU A 82 -4.19 1.01 -2.63
C LEU A 82 -3.63 1.53 -3.96
N SER A 83 -4.45 1.56 -5.02
CA SER A 83 -4.08 2.10 -6.34
C SER A 83 -3.78 3.60 -6.28
N GLN A 84 -4.59 4.38 -5.55
CA GLN A 84 -4.33 5.81 -5.36
C GLN A 84 -3.01 6.06 -4.63
N LEU A 85 -2.69 5.28 -3.59
CA LEU A 85 -1.42 5.38 -2.88
C LEU A 85 -0.23 4.98 -3.79
N ALA A 86 -0.38 3.91 -4.58
CA ALA A 86 0.64 3.48 -5.52
C ALA A 86 0.93 4.55 -6.59
N ASN A 87 -0.09 5.24 -7.09
CA ASN A 87 0.07 6.34 -8.04
C ASN A 87 0.81 7.54 -7.42
N LYS A 88 0.50 7.89 -6.17
CA LYS A 88 1.26 8.94 -5.45
C LYS A 88 2.73 8.55 -5.29
N MET A 89 2.99 7.29 -4.93
CA MET A 89 4.36 6.77 -4.80
C MET A 89 5.10 6.81 -6.14
N LYS A 90 4.44 6.46 -7.25
CA LYS A 90 5.05 6.50 -8.59
C LYS A 90 5.61 7.89 -8.91
N VAL A 91 4.84 8.95 -8.68
CA VAL A 91 5.29 10.33 -8.92
C VAL A 91 6.53 10.67 -8.08
N ILE A 92 6.53 10.30 -6.80
CA ILE A 92 7.68 10.54 -5.91
C ILE A 92 8.92 9.78 -6.40
N LEU A 93 8.75 8.53 -6.84
CA LEU A 93 9.86 7.70 -7.36
C LEU A 93 10.41 8.24 -8.68
N GLU A 94 9.57 8.83 -9.54
CA GLU A 94 10.02 9.50 -10.77
C GLU A 94 10.96 10.66 -10.42
N ASP A 95 10.58 11.52 -9.45
CA ASP A 95 11.43 12.62 -8.98
C ASP A 95 12.78 12.14 -8.43
N LEU A 96 12.78 11.03 -7.67
CA LEU A 96 13.99 10.45 -7.09
C LEU A 96 14.92 9.77 -8.12
N ASN A 97 14.38 9.31 -9.25
CA ASN A 97 15.16 8.67 -10.32
C ASN A 97 15.89 9.68 -11.24
N HIS A 98 15.73 10.98 -11.01
CA HIS A 98 16.38 12.06 -11.76
C HIS A 98 17.71 12.55 -11.14
N PHE A 99 18.17 11.91 -10.05
CA PHE A 99 19.51 12.08 -9.48
C PHE A 99 20.46 10.98 -9.97
#